data_AF-A0A353ZRI6-F1
#
_entry.id   AF-A0A353ZRI6-F1
#
_cell.length_a   1.000
_cell.length_b   1.000
_cell.length_c   1.000
_cell.angle_alpha   90.00
_cell.angle_beta   90.00
_cell.angle_gamma   90.00
#
_symmetry.space_group_name_H-M   'P 1'
#
loop_
_entity.id
_entity.type
_entity.pdbx_description
1 polymer ?
#
loop_
_entity_poly.entity_id
_entity_poly.type
_entity_poly.pdbx_seq_one_letter_code
_entity_poly.pdbx_strand_id
1 'polypeptide(L)'
;MPRFTAAPDTIRICAGTCGRLTRSSKKRISDYPGTISRYKYDMCNPCARQVDLINDARQEAARIKLLPPPPMEKRIPNPDAPAAHQVAS
;
A
#
# COMPACT_ATOMS: atom_id res chain seq x y z
N MET A 1 -4.90 26.98 -14.73
CA MET A 1 -4.37 25.78 -14.03
C MET A 1 -3.51 26.27 -12.88
N PRO A 2 -3.84 26.02 -11.60
CA PRO A 2 -3.06 26.55 -10.49
C PRO A 2 -1.67 25.91 -10.49
N ARG A 3 -0.63 26.76 -10.51
CA ARG A 3 0.78 26.38 -10.34
C ARG A 3 0.95 25.83 -8.93
N PHE A 4 1.36 24.56 -8.81
CA PHE A 4 1.83 24.00 -7.55
C PHE A 4 3.00 24.85 -7.05
N THR A 5 2.73 25.74 -6.10
CA THR A 5 3.75 26.51 -5.38
C THR A 5 4.63 25.51 -4.66
N ALA A 6 5.86 25.36 -5.15
CA ALA A 6 6.89 24.55 -4.52
C ALA A 6 6.98 24.97 -3.04
N ALA A 7 6.72 24.02 -2.15
CA ALA A 7 6.85 24.22 -0.72
C ALA A 7 8.23 24.82 -0.39
N PRO A 8 8.33 25.65 0.67
CA PRO A 8 9.55 26.38 1.00
C PRO A 8 10.74 25.44 1.10
N ASP A 9 11.87 25.93 0.59
CA ASP A 9 13.19 25.34 0.36
C ASP A 9 13.89 24.82 1.65
N THR A 10 13.14 24.08 2.46
CA THR A 10 13.43 23.78 3.87
C THR A 10 13.49 22.28 4.10
N ILE A 11 14.42 21.88 4.97
CA ILE A 11 14.41 20.53 5.54
C ILE A 11 13.08 20.34 6.27
N ARG A 12 12.37 19.24 6.02
CA ARG A 12 11.18 18.88 6.81
C ARG A 12 11.25 17.42 7.23
N ILE A 13 10.61 17.11 8.34
CA ILE A 13 10.42 15.72 8.75
C ILE A 13 9.55 15.00 7.70
N CYS A 14 9.89 13.76 7.39
CA CYS A 14 9.09 12.90 6.53
C CYS A 14 7.66 12.83 7.07
N ALA A 15 6.66 13.06 6.21
CA ALA A 15 5.25 12.96 6.59
C ALA A 15 4.78 11.53 6.90
N GLY A 16 5.62 10.52 6.61
CA GLY A 16 5.39 9.13 6.99
C GLY A 16 5.82 8.84 8.44
N THR A 17 5.77 7.57 8.83
CA THR A 17 6.05 7.15 10.23
C THR A 17 7.54 7.05 10.55
N CYS A 18 8.44 7.25 9.59
CA CYS A 18 9.87 7.01 9.79
C CYS A 18 10.63 8.15 10.47
N GLY A 19 10.03 9.34 10.62
CA GLY A 19 10.63 10.48 11.34
C GLY A 19 11.91 11.08 10.72
N ARG A 20 12.35 10.63 9.54
CA ARG A 20 13.61 11.07 8.92
C ARG A 20 13.51 12.51 8.40
N LEU A 21 14.60 13.26 8.49
CA LEU A 21 14.71 14.57 7.86
C LEU A 21 14.81 14.44 6.34
N THR A 22 13.97 15.18 5.63
CA THR A 22 13.87 15.18 4.18
C THR A 22 14.22 16.55 3.60
N ARG A 23 15.08 16.56 2.58
CA ARG A 23 15.43 17.74 1.79
C ARG A 23 14.69 17.75 0.45
N SER A 24 14.57 18.91 -0.17
CA SER A 24 14.09 18.98 -1.57
C SER A 24 14.99 18.15 -2.49
N SER A 25 14.40 17.43 -3.45
CA SER A 25 15.14 16.58 -4.40
C SER A 25 16.09 17.37 -5.31
N LYS A 26 15.85 18.68 -5.47
CA LYS A 26 16.71 19.59 -6.23
C LYS A 26 18.00 19.97 -5.49
N LYS A 27 18.11 19.67 -4.19
CA LYS A 27 19.28 19.99 -3.37
C LYS A 27 20.22 18.79 -3.25
N ARG A 28 21.52 19.07 -3.25
CA ARG A 28 22.54 18.04 -3.10
C ARG A 28 22.62 17.59 -1.65
N ILE A 29 23.09 16.36 -1.45
CA ILE A 29 23.30 15.80 -0.10
C ILE A 29 24.43 16.51 0.66
N SER A 30 25.41 17.04 -0.06
CA SER A 30 26.55 17.79 0.48
C SER A 30 26.12 19.05 1.23
N ASP A 31 25.07 19.73 0.75
CA ASP A 31 24.56 20.95 1.37
C ASP A 31 23.73 20.65 2.63
N TYR A 32 23.24 19.41 2.75
CA TYR A 32 22.33 18.97 3.81
C TYR A 32 22.68 17.55 4.27
N PRO A 33 23.83 17.37 4.96
CA PRO A 33 24.27 16.07 5.43
C PRO A 33 23.24 15.45 6.41
N GLY A 34 23.12 14.12 6.40
CA GLY A 34 22.17 13.40 7.27
C GLY A 34 20.71 13.47 6.85
N THR A 35 20.38 14.18 5.75
CA THR A 35 19.02 14.22 5.21
C THR A 35 18.83 13.29 4.03
N ILE A 36 17.58 12.96 3.71
CA ILE A 36 17.22 12.14 2.55
C ILE A 36 16.37 12.94 1.56
N SER A 37 16.39 12.56 0.29
CA SER A 37 15.60 13.27 -0.72
C SER A 37 14.09 13.04 -0.49
N ARG A 38 13.33 14.14 -0.48
CA ARG A 38 11.87 14.16 -0.49
C ARG A 38 11.36 13.65 -1.84
N TYR A 39 10.30 12.84 -1.78
CA TYR A 39 9.60 12.27 -2.91
C TYR A 39 8.13 12.71 -2.90
N LYS A 40 7.22 11.87 -3.40
CA LYS A 40 5.77 12.11 -3.37
C LYS A 40 5.24 12.25 -1.93
N TYR A 41 4.11 12.95 -1.80
CA TYR A 41 3.36 13.11 -0.55
C TYR A 41 4.14 13.72 0.62
N ASP A 42 5.18 14.53 0.33
CA ASP A 42 6.09 15.06 1.36
C ASP A 42 6.80 13.97 2.19
N MET A 43 6.92 12.78 1.63
CA MET A 43 7.55 11.63 2.26
C MET A 43 8.90 11.31 1.63
N CYS A 44 9.68 10.50 2.33
CA CYS A 44 10.79 9.82 1.72
C CYS A 44 10.33 8.70 0.79
N ASN A 45 11.21 8.28 -0.12
CA ASN A 45 10.93 7.20 -1.08
C ASN A 45 10.30 5.94 -0.45
N PRO A 46 10.85 5.34 0.63
CA PRO A 46 10.25 4.11 1.19
C PRO A 46 8.85 4.32 1.76
N CYS A 47 8.59 5.44 2.46
CA CYS A 47 7.26 5.73 2.97
C CYS A 47 6.26 6.01 1.85
N ALA A 48 6.67 6.72 0.80
CA ALA A 48 5.82 6.97 -0.36
C ALA A 48 5.45 5.67 -1.09
N ARG A 49 6.39 4.72 -1.24
CA ARG A 49 6.10 3.41 -1.84
C ARG A 49 5.08 2.60 -1.03
N GLN A 50 5.15 2.66 0.30
CA GLN A 50 4.17 2.00 1.15
C GLN A 50 2.75 2.54 0.91
N VAL A 51 2.63 3.86 0.76
CA VAL A 51 1.34 4.50 0.44
C VAL A 51 0.83 4.06 -0.92
N ASP A 52 1.68 4.03 -1.95
CA ASP A 52 1.30 3.56 -3.29
C ASP A 52 0.80 2.10 -3.24
N LEU A 53 1.50 1.19 -2.54
CA LEU A 53 1.07 -0.21 -2.35
C LEU A 53 -0.30 -0.33 -1.65
N ILE A 54 -0.54 0.48 -0.63
CA ILE A 54 -1.83 0.47 0.09
C ILE A 54 -2.95 0.98 -0.84
N ASN A 55 -2.69 2.02 -1.63
CA ASN A 55 -3.65 2.54 -2.58
C ASN A 55 -3.97 1.53 -3.68
N ASP A 56 -2.95 0.85 -4.22
CA ASP A 56 -3.13 -0.22 -5.23
C ASP A 56 -3.97 -1.36 -4.67
N ALA A 57 -3.68 -1.84 -3.45
CA ALA A 57 -4.47 -2.87 -2.79
C ALA A 57 -5.93 -2.44 -2.54
N ARG A 58 -6.15 -1.17 -2.19
CA ARG A 58 -7.50 -0.61 -2.04
C ARG A 58 -8.25 -0.54 -3.37
N GLN A 59 -7.56 -0.19 -4.46
CA GLN A 59 -8.16 -0.18 -5.80
C GLN A 59 -8.52 -1.59 -6.26
N GLU A 60 -7.65 -2.57 -6.04
CA GLU A 60 -7.94 -3.97 -6.38
C GLU A 60 -9.10 -4.53 -5.54
N ALA A 61 -9.12 -4.26 -4.24
CA ALA A 61 -10.24 -4.66 -3.38
C ALA A 61 -11.57 -4.01 -3.82
N ALA A 62 -11.54 -2.76 -4.29
CA ALA A 62 -12.71 -2.10 -4.85
C ALA A 62 -13.14 -2.76 -6.17
N ARG A 63 -12.19 -3.14 -7.02
CA ARG A 63 -12.43 -3.87 -8.27
C ARG A 63 -13.08 -5.24 -8.00
N ILE A 64 -12.57 -6.01 -7.04
CA ILE A 64 -13.16 -7.31 -6.64
C ILE A 64 -14.58 -7.13 -6.10
N LYS A 65 -14.84 -6.09 -5.30
CA LYS A 65 -16.20 -5.78 -4.81
C LYS A 65 -17.19 -5.41 -5.92
N LEU A 66 -16.69 -4.96 -7.08
CA LEU A 66 -17.50 -4.67 -8.26
C LEU A 66 -17.71 -5.91 -9.15
N LEU A 67 -17.01 -7.02 -8.90
CA LEU A 67 -17.35 -8.28 -9.55
C LEU A 67 -18.69 -8.78 -8.98
N PRO A 68 -19.61 -9.27 -9.84
CA PRO A 68 -20.78 -9.97 -9.34
C PRO A 68 -20.31 -11.16 -8.48
N PRO A 69 -21.06 -11.51 -7.41
CA PRO A 69 -20.70 -12.68 -6.61
C PRO A 69 -20.58 -13.90 -7.52
N PRO A 70 -19.63 -14.81 -7.24
CA PRO A 70 -19.55 -16.05 -8.01
C PRO A 70 -20.92 -16.74 -7.98
N PRO A 71 -21.35 -17.35 -9.09
CA PRO A 71 -22.58 -18.14 -9.06
C PRO A 71 -22.45 -19.13 -7.91
N MET A 72 -23.48 -19.23 -7.06
CA MET A 72 -23.49 -20.20 -5.97
C MET A 72 -23.41 -21.60 -6.58
N GLU A 73 -22.19 -22.13 -6.68
CA GLU A 73 -21.91 -23.43 -7.24
C GLU A 73 -22.60 -24.45 -6.32
N LYS A 74 -23.64 -25.10 -6.86
CA LYS A 74 -24.36 -26.17 -6.15
C LYS A 74 -23.31 -27.18 -5.72
N ARG A 75 -23.11 -27.29 -4.41
CA ARG A 75 -22.15 -28.19 -3.77
C ARG A 75 -22.34 -29.59 -4.35
N ILE A 76 -21.47 -29.99 -5.28
CA ILE A 76 -21.47 -31.33 -5.84
C ILE A 76 -21.03 -32.25 -4.70
N PRO A 77 -21.86 -33.18 -4.21
CA PRO A 77 -21.43 -34.13 -3.18
C PRO A 77 -20.24 -34.92 -3.72
N ASN A 78 -19.15 -34.97 -2.97
CA ASN A 78 -17.98 -35.78 -3.32
C ASN A 78 -18.38 -37.26 -3.22
N PRO A 79 -18.44 -38.01 -4.33
CA PRO A 79 -18.86 -39.41 -4.32
C PRO A 79 -17.81 -40.35 -3.67
N ASP A 80 -16.60 -39.86 -3.42
CA ASP A 80 -15.47 -40.62 -2.89
C ASP A 80 -15.26 -40.45 -1.36
N ALA A 81 -16.22 -39.85 -0.65
CA ALA A 81 -16.13 -39.72 0.79
C ALA A 81 -16.31 -41.11 1.47
N PRO A 82 -15.29 -41.64 2.18
CA PRO A 82 -15.42 -42.94 2.82
C PRO A 82 -16.49 -42.88 3.93
N ALA A 83 -17.43 -43.83 3.90
CA ALA A 83 -18.47 -43.97 4.90
C ALA A 83 -17.86 -44.17 6.29
N ALA A 84 -18.07 -43.23 7.20
CA ALA A 84 -17.69 -43.38 8.59
C ALA A 84 -18.49 -44.55 9.21
N HIS A 85 -17.83 -45.68 9.45
CA HIS A 85 -18.41 -46.78 10.23
C HIS A 85 -18.62 -46.30 11.68
N GLN A 86 -19.88 -46.25 12.09
CA GLN A 86 -20.26 -46.07 13.48
C GLN A 86 -19.97 -47.39 14.22
N VAL A 87 -18.99 -47.37 15.10
CA VAL A 87 -18.76 -48.42 16.09
C VAL A 87 -19.77 -48.18 17.22
N ALA A 88 -20.86 -48.95 17.23
CA ALA A 88 -21.78 -49.00 18.37
C ALA A 88 -21.16 -49.89 19.47
N SER A 89 -21.16 -49.38 20.70
CA SER A 89 -20.84 -50.12 21.94
C SER A 89 -22.07 -50.80 22.51
#